data_AF-A0A8T6T9D3-F1
#
_entry.id   AF-A0A8T6T9D3-F1
#
_cell.length_a   1.000
_cell.length_b   1.000
_cell.length_c   1.000
_cell.angle_alpha   90.00
_cell.angle_beta   90.00
_cell.angle_gamma   90.00
#
_symmetry.space_group_name_H-M   'P 1'
#
loop_
_entity.id
_entity.type
_entity.pdbx_description
1 polymer ?
#
loop_
_entity_poly.entity_id
_entity_poly.type
_entity_poly.pdbx_seq_one_letter_code
_entity_poly.pdbx_strand_id
1 'polypeptide(L)'
;EPKRKPKLLDDPQDPFAKICDVELAHLDGCRFDVSFRTREGELLQEQPCPMGPGHGPEAVSTFVASATYCMASSLNYYLAKARVVPQELSAKGHAEMRLT
;
A
#
# COMPACT_ATOMS: atom_id res chain seq x y z
N GLU A 1 8.71 -37.94 -0.31
CA GLU A 1 9.02 -36.61 -0.88
C GLU A 1 9.13 -35.59 0.26
N PRO A 2 10.20 -34.78 0.34
CA PRO A 2 10.29 -33.79 1.40
C PRO A 2 9.39 -32.60 1.07
N LYS A 3 8.43 -32.32 1.95
CA LYS A 3 7.57 -31.12 1.90
C LYS A 3 8.46 -29.88 1.88
N ARG A 4 8.50 -29.18 0.74
CA ARG A 4 9.21 -27.91 0.58
C ARG A 4 8.57 -26.91 1.53
N LYS A 5 9.30 -26.47 2.56
CA LYS A 5 8.87 -25.40 3.45
C LYS A 5 8.58 -24.14 2.60
N PRO A 6 7.51 -23.38 2.86
CA PRO A 6 7.34 -22.09 2.21
C PRO A 6 8.54 -21.22 2.57
N LYS A 7 9.29 -20.76 1.57
CA LYS A 7 10.40 -19.83 1.78
C LYS A 7 9.81 -18.53 2.31
N LEU A 8 10.28 -18.10 3.49
CA LEU A 8 9.95 -16.82 4.10
C LEU A 8 10.64 -15.69 3.32
N LEU A 9 9.98 -14.53 3.26
CA LEU A 9 10.11 -13.42 2.31
C LEU A 9 11.43 -12.63 2.22
N ASP A 10 12.55 -13.12 2.76
CA ASP A 10 13.79 -12.32 2.89
C ASP A 10 14.96 -12.91 2.10
N ASP A 11 14.73 -13.39 0.87
CA ASP A 11 15.80 -13.74 -0.06
C ASP A 11 16.14 -12.50 -0.91
N PRO A 12 17.29 -11.82 -0.68
CA PRO A 12 17.67 -10.61 -1.42
C PRO A 12 17.96 -10.90 -2.91
N GLN A 13 17.93 -12.17 -3.34
CA GLN A 13 18.00 -12.57 -4.74
C GLN A 13 16.65 -13.02 -5.31
N ASP A 14 15.55 -12.95 -4.57
CA ASP A 14 14.23 -13.27 -5.08
C ASP A 14 13.72 -12.12 -5.98
N PRO A 15 13.64 -12.30 -7.31
CA PRO A 15 13.14 -11.27 -8.22
C PRO A 15 11.66 -10.97 -8.02
N PHE A 16 10.97 -11.74 -7.16
CA PHE A 16 9.57 -11.55 -6.78
C PHE A 16 9.41 -10.95 -5.37
N ALA A 17 10.49 -10.79 -4.60
CA ALA A 17 10.45 -10.00 -3.37
C ALA A 17 10.27 -8.53 -3.75
N LYS A 18 9.02 -8.06 -3.82
CA LYS A 18 8.72 -6.63 -3.85
C LYS A 18 9.05 -6.05 -2.48
N ILE A 19 10.32 -5.73 -2.27
CA ILE A 19 10.76 -4.91 -1.15
C ILE A 19 10.16 -3.53 -1.40
N CYS A 20 9.15 -3.16 -0.60
CA CYS A 20 8.58 -1.82 -0.60
C CYS A 20 9.44 -0.95 0.33
N ASP A 21 10.63 -0.57 -0.15
CA ASP A 21 11.47 0.38 0.56
C ASP A 21 10.85 1.77 0.41
N VAL A 22 10.33 2.28 1.53
CA VAL A 22 9.77 3.63 1.64
C VAL A 22 10.68 4.43 2.56
N GLU A 23 11.23 5.52 2.04
CA GLU A 23 12.01 6.48 2.81
C GLU A 23 11.17 7.73 3.06
N LEU A 24 11.16 8.20 4.30
CA LEU A 24 10.49 9.44 4.69
C LEU A 24 11.54 10.44 5.16
N ALA A 25 11.55 11.61 4.53
CA ALA A 25 12.30 12.76 5.02
C ALA A 25 11.32 13.80 5.56
N HIS A 26 11.44 14.15 6.84
CA HIS A 26 10.65 15.23 7.42
C HIS A 26 11.15 16.57 6.85
N LEU A 27 10.24 17.37 6.31
CA LEU A 27 10.56 18.68 5.75
C LEU A 27 10.34 19.79 6.78
N ASP A 28 9.08 20.04 7.14
CA ASP A 28 8.67 20.91 8.23
C ASP A 28 7.21 20.64 8.61
N GLY A 29 6.77 21.17 9.75
CA GLY A 29 5.38 21.01 10.22
C GLY A 29 4.94 19.54 10.19
N CYS A 30 3.83 19.27 9.49
CA CYS A 30 3.30 17.92 9.26
C CYS A 30 3.62 17.38 7.84
N ARG A 31 4.64 17.91 7.17
CA ARG A 31 5.01 17.56 5.79
C ARG A 31 6.19 16.58 5.76
N PHE A 32 6.05 15.56 4.93
CA PHE A 32 7.08 14.56 4.68
C PHE A 32 7.27 14.41 3.18
N ASP A 33 8.52 14.37 2.76
CA ASP A 33 8.87 13.86 1.44
C ASP A 33 8.91 12.34 1.51
N VAL A 34 8.20 11.67 0.59
CA VAL A 34 8.04 10.21 0.59
C VAL A 34 8.62 9.67 -0.69
N SER A 35 9.80 9.04 -0.58
CA SER A 35 10.44 8.36 -1.69
C SER A 35 10.13 6.88 -1.64
N PHE A 36 9.46 6.38 -2.66
CA PHE A 36 9.34 4.96 -2.90
C PHE A 36 10.56 4.55 -3.72
N ARG A 37 11.43 3.69 -3.20
CA ARG A 37 12.47 3.03 -4.02
C ARG A 37 11.83 1.92 -4.88
N THR A 38 10.76 2.27 -5.57
CA THR A 38 10.11 1.44 -6.58
C THR A 38 10.20 2.15 -7.93
N ARG A 39 9.84 1.47 -9.02
CA ARG A 39 9.98 1.99 -10.39
C ARG A 39 8.99 3.12 -10.72
N GLU A 40 8.17 3.54 -9.76
CA GLU A 40 6.99 4.38 -9.92
C GLU A 40 7.19 5.67 -9.10
N GLY A 41 6.76 6.81 -9.67
CA GLY A 41 7.20 8.17 -9.31
C GLY A 41 6.84 8.69 -7.91
N GLU A 42 7.21 9.95 -7.67
CA GLU A 42 7.06 10.67 -6.39
C GLU A 42 5.58 10.91 -6.03
N LEU A 43 5.21 10.70 -4.75
CA LEU A 43 3.88 11.00 -4.21
C LEU A 43 4.00 12.04 -3.09
N LEU A 44 3.44 13.23 -3.31
CA LEU A 44 3.28 14.23 -2.25
C LEU A 44 2.12 13.84 -1.33
N GLN A 45 2.41 13.52 -0.08
CA GLN A 45 1.39 13.35 0.97
C GLN A 45 1.32 14.61 1.83
N GLU A 46 0.13 15.15 2.04
CA GLU A 46 -0.06 16.32 2.89
C GLU A 46 -1.33 16.18 3.70
N GLN A 47 -1.27 16.59 4.96
CA GLN A 47 -2.44 16.59 5.84
C GLN A 47 -3.37 17.77 5.51
N PRO A 48 -4.69 17.61 5.67
CA PRO A 48 -5.64 18.71 5.52
C PRO A 48 -5.53 19.72 6.68
N CYS A 49 -6.18 20.87 6.52
CA CYS A 49 -6.32 21.87 7.57
C CYS A 49 -6.90 21.24 8.85
N PRO A 50 -6.37 21.53 10.06
CA PRO A 50 -5.38 22.58 10.40
C PRO A 50 -3.91 22.16 10.31
N MET A 51 -3.62 20.91 9.96
CA MET A 51 -2.25 20.36 10.02
C MET A 51 -1.41 20.71 8.79
N GLY A 52 -2.05 20.94 7.64
CA GLY A 52 -1.38 21.34 6.41
C GLY A 52 -2.34 21.98 5.40
N PRO A 53 -1.81 22.50 4.30
CA PRO A 53 -2.61 23.16 3.27
C PRO A 53 -3.43 22.19 2.39
N GLY A 54 -3.17 20.88 2.44
CA GLY A 54 -3.99 19.84 1.80
C GLY A 54 -3.77 19.65 0.29
N HIS A 55 -2.55 19.86 -0.22
CA HIS A 55 -2.20 19.69 -1.64
C HIS A 55 -2.06 18.24 -2.09
N GLY A 56 -2.13 17.27 -1.17
CA GLY A 56 -2.01 15.84 -1.46
C GLY A 56 -2.96 15.00 -0.59
N PRO A 57 -3.08 13.69 -0.86
CA PRO A 57 -3.85 12.81 -0.01
C PRO A 57 -3.25 12.72 1.39
N GLU A 58 -4.11 12.73 2.41
CA GLU A 58 -3.68 12.50 3.78
C GLU A 58 -3.17 11.08 3.99
N ALA A 59 -2.28 10.90 4.97
CA ALA A 59 -1.64 9.62 5.24
C ALA A 59 -2.64 8.48 5.50
N VAL A 60 -3.74 8.77 6.20
CA VAL A 60 -4.79 7.79 6.51
C VAL A 60 -5.51 7.34 5.25
N SER A 61 -5.85 8.28 4.37
CA SER A 61 -6.47 7.97 3.08
C SER A 61 -5.56 7.13 2.19
N THR A 62 -4.27 7.46 2.11
CA THR A 62 -3.27 6.65 1.37
C THR A 62 -3.13 5.25 1.96
N PHE A 63 -3.11 5.13 3.28
CA PHE A 63 -3.04 3.84 3.97
C PHE A 63 -4.28 2.98 3.67
N VAL A 64 -5.48 3.53 3.84
CA VAL A 64 -6.75 2.82 3.57
C VAL A 64 -6.82 2.40 2.11
N ALA A 65 -6.42 3.26 1.17
CA ALA A 65 -6.37 2.92 -0.25
C ALA A 65 -5.42 1.75 -0.52
N SER A 66 -4.20 1.79 0.05
CA SER A 66 -3.19 0.74 -0.11
C SER A 66 -3.66 -0.60 0.44
N ALA A 67 -4.24 -0.61 1.64
CA ALA A 67 -4.80 -1.81 2.25
C ALA A 67 -5.97 -2.38 1.44
N THR A 68 -6.88 -1.50 0.98
CA THR A 68 -8.04 -1.89 0.16
C THR A 68 -7.60 -2.50 -1.16
N TYR A 69 -6.62 -1.90 -1.83
CA TYR A 69 -6.03 -2.42 -3.07
C TYR A 69 -5.39 -3.79 -2.85
N CYS A 70 -4.60 -3.96 -1.78
CA CYS A 70 -3.94 -5.22 -1.46
C CYS A 70 -4.96 -6.37 -1.29
N MET A 71 -6.06 -6.11 -0.58
CA MET A 71 -7.15 -7.08 -0.42
C MET A 71 -7.82 -7.43 -1.75
N ALA A 72 -8.16 -6.43 -2.56
CA ALA A 72 -8.79 -6.63 -3.86
C ALA A 72 -7.88 -7.41 -4.83
N SER A 73 -6.60 -7.06 -4.87
CA SER A 73 -5.60 -7.74 -5.71
C SER A 73 -5.40 -9.19 -5.27
N SER A 74 -5.35 -9.45 -3.96
CA SER A 74 -5.24 -10.81 -3.42
C SER A 74 -6.44 -11.68 -3.82
N LEU A 75 -7.66 -11.13 -3.72
CA LEU A 75 -8.87 -11.83 -4.17
C LEU A 75 -8.85 -12.07 -5.69
N ASN A 76 -8.49 -11.06 -6.48
CA ASN A 76 -8.39 -11.19 -7.94
C ASN A 76 -7.40 -12.28 -8.35
N TYR A 77 -6.26 -12.38 -7.65
CA TYR A 77 -5.29 -13.46 -7.86
C TYR A 77 -5.90 -14.85 -7.62
N TYR A 78 -6.67 -15.03 -6.55
CA TYR A 78 -7.35 -16.30 -6.27
C TYR A 78 -8.44 -16.62 -7.29
N LEU A 79 -9.22 -15.63 -7.74
CA LEU A 79 -10.23 -15.81 -8.80
C LEU A 79 -9.57 -16.24 -10.12
N ALA A 80 -8.47 -15.60 -10.50
CA ALA A 80 -7.69 -15.98 -11.67
C ALA A 80 -7.15 -17.42 -11.56
N LYS A 81 -6.63 -17.81 -10.39
CA LYS A 81 -6.18 -19.19 -10.13
C LYS A 81 -7.33 -20.20 -10.25
N ALA A 82 -8.54 -19.82 -9.85
CA ALA A 82 -9.75 -20.62 -9.98
C ALA A 82 -10.39 -20.57 -11.39
N ARG A 83 -9.79 -19.83 -12.34
CA ARG A 83 -10.33 -19.58 -13.69
C ARG A 83 -11.72 -18.95 -13.68
N VAL A 84 -12.01 -18.14 -12.66
CA VAL A 84 -13.22 -17.34 -12.55
C VAL A 84 -12.90 -15.94 -13.06
N VAL A 85 -13.68 -15.46 -14.03
CA VAL A 85 -13.61 -14.08 -14.53
C VAL A 85 -14.79 -13.30 -13.91
N PRO A 86 -14.57 -12.43 -12.92
CA PRO A 86 -15.64 -11.64 -12.35
C PRO A 86 -16.15 -10.64 -13.40
N GLN A 87 -17.48 -10.45 -13.48
CA GLN A 87 -18.05 -9.36 -14.30
C GLN A 87 -17.70 -7.99 -13.71
N GLU A 88 -17.66 -7.89 -12.39
CA GLU A 88 -17.25 -6.71 -11.64
C GLU A 88 -16.55 -7.13 -10.34
N LEU A 89 -15.48 -6.42 -9.97
CA LEU A 89 -14.80 -6.56 -8.69
C LEU A 89 -14.66 -5.16 -8.08
N SER A 90 -15.31 -4.93 -6.95
CA SER A 90 -15.21 -3.66 -6.20
C SER A 90 -14.78 -3.92 -4.76
N ALA A 91 -14.03 -2.98 -4.19
CA ALA A 91 -13.60 -3.00 -2.80
C ALA A 91 -13.76 -1.60 -2.21
N LYS A 92 -14.19 -1.52 -0.95
CA LYS A 92 -14.39 -0.27 -0.21
C LYS A 92 -13.63 -0.37 1.11
N GLY A 93 -12.77 0.62 1.37
CA GLY A 93 -12.07 0.78 2.64
C GLY A 93 -12.67 1.91 3.45
N HIS A 94 -12.74 1.74 4.77
CA HIS A 94 -13.15 2.76 5.70
C HIS A 94 -12.27 2.68 6.94
N ALA A 95 -11.80 3.83 7.42
CA ALA A 95 -11.10 3.95 8.69
C ALA A 95 -11.75 5.05 9.52
N GLU A 96 -11.78 4.83 10.83
CA GLU A 96 -12.30 5.79 11.80
C GLU A 96 -11.30 5.93 12.93
N MET A 97 -10.97 7.17 13.29
CA MET A 97 -10.14 7.50 14.44
C MET A 97 -11.01 8.25 15.45
N ARG A 98 -11.04 7.77 16.69
CA ARG A 98 -11.78 8.41 17.79
C ARG A 98 -10.80 8.68 18.93
N LEU A 99 -10.86 9.89 19.49
CA LEU A 99 -10.24 10.18 20.77
C LEU A 99 -11.23 9.75 21.86
N THR A 100 -10.86 8.77 22.68
CA THR A 100 -11.65 8.31 23.84
C THR A 100 -10.99 8.71 25.13
#